data_AF-A0A6P8WQH0-F1
#
_entry.id   AF-A0A6P8WQH0-F1
#
_cell.length_a   1.000
_cell.length_b   1.000
_cell.length_c   1.000
_cell.angle_alpha   90.00
_cell.angle_beta   90.00
_cell.angle_gamma   90.00
#
_symmetry.space_group_name_H-M   'P 1'
#
loop_
_entity.id
_entity.type
_entity.pdbx_description
1 polymer ?
#
loop_
_entity_poly.entity_id
_entity_poly.type
_entity_poly.pdbx_seq_one_letter_code
_entity_poly.pdbx_strand_id
1 'polypeptide(L)'
;MPKVEVINKQIWEMEMKMEKKLQEIKDNEVKEEERRKAITHICRVPGYCPVGRCTEIVFPSNLMMHMLHKHSRNASITTSEVFEHKPCVVCFDPTGYEYGENQCVASLMYAGVKDQLDTLPGISYLSLPNTALIHDHHKFDNHLPIMMIGCRCSWYCQLKDKKLERELVALNAKNSGIYVFWLVAPKTTRKLYYTLTVYDRHYLNSRSVIRTVRDYTNFQNPSDFLPNEDDYLVLRNSEVDEFLNIKTKKKSKKPPNRGIPMEIIVYENPSTTPIKHSSQKELKDAAEQVGVQYIKDTCCDHAKQTGKSSLKRNPCRTSAKTNSNLSA
;
A
#
# COMPACT_ATOMS: atom_id res chain seq x y z
N MET A 1 -24.31 -32.41 -53.15
CA MET A 1 -23.27 -33.03 -52.29
C MET A 1 -22.46 -32.08 -51.37
N PRO A 2 -22.61 -30.73 -51.33
CA PRO A 2 -21.72 -29.88 -50.50
C PRO A 2 -22.06 -29.81 -49.00
N LYS A 3 -23.17 -30.41 -48.54
CA LYS A 3 -23.61 -30.29 -47.13
C LYS A 3 -22.79 -31.13 -46.14
N VAL A 4 -22.24 -32.27 -46.57
CA VAL A 4 -21.52 -33.21 -45.69
C VAL A 4 -20.12 -32.70 -45.36
N GLU A 5 -19.42 -32.12 -46.33
CA GLU A 5 -18.09 -31.52 -46.13
C GLU A 5 -18.12 -30.31 -45.18
N VAL A 6 -19.17 -29.49 -45.29
CA VAL A 6 -19.38 -28.33 -44.38
C VAL A 6 -19.61 -28.79 -42.94
N ILE A 7 -20.39 -29.86 -42.74
CA ILE A 7 -20.65 -30.43 -41.42
C ILE A 7 -19.37 -31.03 -40.81
N ASN A 8 -18.60 -31.80 -41.59
CA ASN A 8 -17.36 -32.41 -41.12
C ASN A 8 -16.31 -31.35 -40.71
N LYS A 9 -16.23 -30.24 -41.46
CA LYS A 9 -15.35 -29.13 -41.11
C LYS A 9 -15.75 -28.46 -39.78
N GLN A 10 -17.05 -28.26 -39.56
CA GLN A 10 -17.56 -27.68 -38.31
C GLN A 10 -17.29 -28.58 -37.09
N ILE A 11 -17.46 -29.90 -37.24
CA ILE A 11 -17.15 -30.88 -36.18
C ILE A 11 -15.66 -30.80 -35.81
N TRP A 12 -14.77 -30.82 -36.82
CA TRP A 12 -13.33 -30.73 -36.58
C TRP A 12 -12.92 -29.42 -35.88
N GLU A 13 -13.49 -28.28 -36.28
CA GLU A 13 -13.24 -27.00 -35.61
C GLU A 13 -13.73 -26.99 -34.14
N MET A 14 -14.84 -27.66 -33.85
CA MET A 14 -15.35 -27.81 -32.48
C MET A 14 -14.44 -28.72 -31.64
N GLU A 15 -13.98 -29.84 -32.19
CA GLU A 15 -13.04 -30.76 -31.54
C GLU A 15 -11.72 -30.06 -31.19
N MET A 16 -11.13 -29.33 -32.15
CA MET A 16 -9.91 -28.54 -31.92
C MET A 16 -10.09 -27.47 -30.83
N LYS A 17 -11.25 -26.79 -30.81
CA LYS A 17 -11.57 -25.82 -29.75
C LYS A 17 -11.75 -26.49 -28.39
N MET A 18 -12.36 -27.68 -28.35
CA MET A 18 -12.57 -28.43 -27.12
C MET A 18 -11.25 -28.95 -26.55
N GLU A 19 -10.37 -29.51 -27.39
CA GLU A 19 -9.04 -29.98 -26.99
C GLU A 19 -8.20 -28.82 -26.45
N LYS A 20 -8.22 -27.67 -27.14
CA LYS A 20 -7.52 -26.47 -26.67
C LYS A 20 -8.02 -26.02 -25.29
N LYS A 21 -9.34 -25.99 -25.08
CA LYS A 21 -9.93 -25.65 -23.78
C LYS A 21 -9.56 -26.67 -22.69
N LEU A 22 -9.56 -27.96 -23.02
CA LEU A 22 -9.19 -29.01 -22.09
C LEU A 22 -7.73 -28.87 -21.65
N GLN A 23 -6.83 -28.55 -22.60
CA GLN A 23 -5.44 -28.26 -22.29
C GLN A 23 -5.28 -27.01 -21.42
N GLU A 24 -6.00 -25.92 -21.74
CA GLU A 24 -5.99 -24.69 -20.93
C GLU A 24 -6.46 -24.96 -19.48
N ILE A 25 -7.46 -25.82 -19.27
CA ILE A 25 -7.94 -26.22 -17.94
C ILE A 25 -6.84 -26.97 -17.19
N LYS A 26 -6.24 -28.00 -17.81
CA LYS A 26 -5.16 -28.79 -17.20
C LYS A 26 -3.96 -27.90 -16.82
N ASP A 27 -3.57 -27.00 -17.71
CA ASP A 27 -2.46 -26.07 -17.47
C ASP A 27 -2.76 -25.11 -16.31
N ASN A 28 -4.01 -24.67 -16.18
CA ASN A 28 -4.44 -23.81 -15.07
C ASN A 28 -4.46 -24.56 -13.74
N GLU A 29 -4.95 -25.81 -13.71
CA GLU A 29 -4.93 -26.65 -12.50
C GLU A 29 -3.49 -26.89 -12.00
N VAL A 30 -2.55 -27.17 -12.90
CA VAL A 30 -1.13 -27.33 -12.55
C VAL A 30 -0.57 -26.03 -11.96
N LYS A 31 -0.82 -24.88 -12.60
CA LYS A 31 -0.37 -23.57 -12.09
C LYS A 31 -0.98 -23.25 -10.74
N GLU A 32 -2.25 -23.56 -10.52
CA GLU A 32 -2.92 -23.34 -9.24
C GLU A 32 -2.29 -24.20 -8.13
N GLU A 33 -2.01 -25.46 -8.43
CA GLU A 33 -1.32 -26.35 -7.50
C GLU A 33 0.08 -25.85 -7.11
N GLU A 34 0.84 -25.37 -8.11
CA GLU A 34 2.15 -24.76 -7.88
C GLU A 34 2.04 -23.51 -6.99
N ARG A 35 1.06 -22.64 -7.25
CA ARG A 35 0.80 -21.43 -6.44
C ARG A 35 0.43 -21.80 -5.00
N ARG A 36 -0.43 -22.80 -4.82
CA ARG A 36 -0.81 -23.33 -3.52
C ARG A 36 0.37 -23.94 -2.77
N LYS A 37 1.31 -24.58 -3.46
CA LYS A 37 2.57 -25.04 -2.85
C LYS A 37 3.51 -23.87 -2.52
N ALA A 38 3.55 -22.82 -3.35
CA ALA A 38 4.41 -21.67 -3.10
C ALA A 38 4.02 -20.94 -1.79
N ILE A 39 2.73 -20.88 -1.44
CA ILE A 39 2.27 -20.21 -0.22
C ILE A 39 2.84 -20.84 1.06
N THR A 40 3.09 -22.16 1.06
CA THR A 40 3.62 -22.86 2.24
C THR A 40 5.07 -22.50 2.52
N HIS A 41 5.76 -21.93 1.53
CA HIS A 41 7.16 -21.52 1.61
C HIS A 41 7.33 -20.03 1.91
N ILE A 42 6.24 -19.26 2.04
CA ILE A 42 6.32 -17.85 2.48
C ILE A 42 6.78 -17.79 3.94
N CYS A 43 7.70 -16.87 4.20
CA CYS A 43 8.19 -16.58 5.54
C CYS A 43 7.05 -16.11 6.46
N ARG A 44 6.93 -16.72 7.63
CA ARG A 44 5.97 -16.34 8.69
C ARG A 44 6.63 -15.62 9.86
N VAL A 45 7.92 -15.33 9.75
CA VAL A 45 8.69 -14.66 10.80
C VAL A 45 8.15 -13.25 10.96
N PRO A 46 7.83 -12.81 12.19
CA PRO A 46 7.37 -11.46 12.41
C PRO A 46 8.53 -10.46 12.23
N GLY A 47 8.18 -9.26 11.80
CA GLY A 47 9.12 -8.14 11.61
C GLY A 47 8.67 -6.92 12.40
N TYR A 48 9.54 -5.92 12.53
CA TYR A 48 9.13 -4.62 13.07
C TYR A 48 8.11 -3.95 12.15
N CYS A 49 7.18 -3.21 12.74
CA CYS A 49 6.31 -2.32 11.97
C CYS A 49 7.16 -1.34 11.13
N PRO A 50 6.87 -1.16 9.83
CA PRO A 50 7.67 -0.27 8.97
C PRO A 50 7.47 1.22 9.27
N VAL A 51 6.51 1.57 10.14
CA VAL A 51 6.24 2.95 10.58
C VAL A 51 7.20 3.31 11.70
N GLY A 52 8.06 4.32 11.51
CA GLY A 52 9.30 4.52 12.26
C GLY A 52 9.18 4.65 13.77
N ARG A 53 8.12 5.29 14.29
CA ARG A 53 7.90 5.41 15.76
C ARG A 53 7.17 4.22 16.38
N CYS A 54 6.82 3.21 15.59
CA CYS A 54 6.15 2.01 16.05
C CYS A 54 7.18 0.91 16.30
N THR A 55 7.37 0.55 17.57
CA THR A 55 8.31 -0.51 17.97
C THR A 55 7.67 -1.89 18.06
N GLU A 56 6.42 -2.05 17.61
CA GLU A 56 5.71 -3.32 17.68
C GLU A 56 6.28 -4.31 16.65
N ILE A 57 6.43 -5.55 17.08
CA ILE A 57 6.78 -6.68 16.22
C ILE A 57 5.47 -7.33 15.77
N VAL A 58 5.27 -7.42 14.46
CA VAL A 58 3.99 -7.80 13.85
C VAL A 58 4.20 -8.98 12.91
N PHE A 59 3.35 -9.99 13.05
CA PHE A 59 3.31 -11.13 12.12
C PHE A 59 2.76 -10.70 10.75
N PRO A 60 3.22 -11.31 9.64
CA PRO A 60 2.76 -10.93 8.31
C PRO A 60 1.23 -10.95 8.15
N SER A 61 0.56 -11.95 8.71
CA SER A 61 -0.91 -12.09 8.66
C SER A 61 -1.65 -11.10 9.58
N ASN A 62 -0.98 -10.49 10.56
CA ASN A 62 -1.58 -9.52 11.48
C ASN A 62 -1.28 -8.07 11.05
N LEU A 63 -0.50 -7.87 9.99
CA LEU A 63 -0.04 -6.55 9.59
C LEU A 63 -1.20 -5.63 9.19
N MET A 64 -2.18 -6.14 8.44
CA MET A 64 -3.40 -5.39 8.09
C MET A 64 -4.13 -4.89 9.33
N MET A 65 -4.36 -5.78 10.31
CA MET A 65 -5.04 -5.43 11.57
C MET A 65 -4.25 -4.38 12.35
N HIS A 66 -2.94 -4.54 12.45
CA HIS A 66 -2.07 -3.57 13.12
C HIS A 66 -2.17 -2.18 12.47
N MET A 67 -2.07 -2.10 11.13
CA MET A 67 -2.18 -0.84 10.40
C MET A 67 -3.54 -0.18 10.59
N LEU A 68 -4.63 -0.95 10.43
CA LEU A 68 -5.99 -0.44 10.58
C LEU A 68 -6.32 -0.01 12.01
N HIS A 69 -5.69 -0.57 13.04
CA HIS A 69 -6.01 -0.25 14.43
C HIS A 69 -5.08 0.81 15.04
N LYS A 70 -3.78 0.78 14.71
CA LYS A 70 -2.77 1.65 15.31
C LYS A 70 -2.48 2.89 14.50
N HIS A 71 -2.58 2.81 13.16
CA HIS A 71 -2.10 3.87 12.27
C HIS A 71 -3.21 4.56 11.47
N SER A 72 -4.37 3.91 11.25
CA SER A 72 -5.49 4.49 10.47
C SER A 72 -6.05 5.81 11.01
N ARG A 73 -5.92 6.07 12.32
CA ARG A 73 -6.40 7.30 12.96
C ARG A 73 -5.46 8.48 12.77
N ASN A 74 -4.27 8.26 12.24
CA ASN A 74 -3.36 9.35 11.94
C ASN A 74 -3.83 10.04 10.64
N ALA A 75 -4.27 11.28 10.77
CA ALA A 75 -4.76 12.08 9.64
C ALA A 75 -3.71 12.33 8.54
N SER A 76 -2.42 12.10 8.83
CA SER A 76 -1.37 12.21 7.81
C SER A 76 -1.25 10.96 6.93
N ILE A 77 -1.90 9.85 7.27
CA ILE A 77 -1.80 8.57 6.56
C ILE A 77 -3.05 8.40 5.70
N THR A 78 -2.86 8.36 4.38
CA THR A 78 -3.95 8.03 3.46
C THR A 78 -4.24 6.53 3.54
N THR A 79 -5.49 6.14 3.84
CA THR A 79 -5.88 4.73 3.87
C THR A 79 -6.87 4.45 2.73
N SER A 80 -6.50 3.58 1.79
CA SER A 80 -7.26 3.38 0.56
C SER A 80 -7.25 1.93 0.10
N GLU A 81 -8.39 1.44 -0.37
CA GLU A 81 -8.44 0.20 -1.14
C GLU A 81 -7.93 0.45 -2.57
N VAL A 82 -7.07 -0.44 -3.07
CA VAL A 82 -6.42 -0.29 -4.38
C VAL A 82 -6.54 -1.57 -5.19
N PHE A 83 -6.60 -1.40 -6.52
CA PHE A 83 -6.80 -2.49 -7.47
C PHE A 83 -5.69 -2.49 -8.52
N GLU A 84 -5.46 -3.65 -9.09
CA GLU A 84 -4.46 -3.87 -10.12
C GLU A 84 -4.66 -2.94 -11.33
N HIS A 85 -3.56 -2.31 -11.75
CA HIS A 85 -3.52 -1.33 -12.83
C HIS A 85 -4.48 -0.12 -12.66
N LYS A 86 -5.00 0.11 -11.46
CA LYS A 86 -5.79 1.32 -11.14
C LYS A 86 -4.95 2.33 -10.37
N PRO A 87 -4.97 3.61 -10.79
CA PRO A 87 -4.25 4.63 -10.07
C PRO A 87 -4.90 4.96 -8.73
N CYS A 88 -4.06 5.11 -7.72
CA CYS A 88 -4.38 5.63 -6.41
C CYS A 88 -3.57 6.92 -6.20
N VAL A 89 -4.26 8.02 -5.89
CA VAL A 89 -3.62 9.32 -5.67
C VAL A 89 -3.51 9.56 -4.17
N VAL A 90 -2.31 9.89 -3.72
CA VAL A 90 -1.98 10.25 -2.33
C VAL A 90 -1.31 11.63 -2.32
N CYS A 91 -1.26 12.27 -1.16
CA CYS A 91 -0.60 13.57 -1.01
C CYS A 91 0.53 13.46 0.00
N PHE A 92 1.70 13.97 -0.38
CA PHE A 92 2.86 14.04 0.49
C PHE A 92 3.09 15.46 0.98
N ASP A 93 2.99 15.67 2.28
CA ASP A 93 3.45 16.90 2.92
C ASP A 93 4.85 16.67 3.51
N PRO A 94 5.90 17.34 3.02
CA PRO A 94 7.23 17.24 3.62
C PRO A 94 7.30 17.86 5.03
N THR A 95 6.30 18.65 5.43
CA THR A 95 6.24 19.26 6.76
C THR A 95 6.13 18.17 7.83
N GLY A 96 7.04 18.19 8.81
CA GLY A 96 7.06 17.21 9.90
C GLY A 96 7.84 15.92 9.60
N TYR A 97 8.48 15.81 8.44
CA TYR A 97 9.44 14.73 8.18
C TYR A 97 10.76 14.99 8.91
N GLU A 98 10.94 14.26 10.01
CA GLU A 98 12.19 14.24 10.76
C GLU A 98 13.26 13.41 10.03
N TYR A 99 14.52 13.78 10.26
CA TYR A 99 15.64 13.12 9.60
C TYR A 99 15.81 11.70 10.12
N GLY A 100 15.88 10.72 9.21
CA GLY A 100 16.08 9.31 9.51
C GLY A 100 14.85 8.59 10.06
N GLU A 101 13.71 9.28 10.19
CA GLU A 101 12.46 8.66 10.62
C GLU A 101 11.61 8.22 9.43
N ASN A 102 11.28 6.94 9.40
CA ASN A 102 10.33 6.40 8.43
C ASN A 102 8.91 6.82 8.78
N GLN A 103 8.22 7.45 7.85
CA GLN A 103 6.82 7.83 7.98
C GLN A 103 5.97 7.08 6.96
N CYS A 104 4.80 6.63 7.38
CA CYS A 104 3.83 6.06 6.45
C CYS A 104 3.09 7.21 5.76
N VAL A 105 3.19 7.29 4.43
CA VAL A 105 2.41 8.23 3.62
C VAL A 105 1.01 7.65 3.38
N ALA A 106 0.96 6.36 3.07
CA ALA A 106 -0.29 5.68 2.77
C ALA A 106 -0.28 4.21 3.17
N SER A 107 -1.44 3.72 3.60
CA SER A 107 -1.76 2.31 3.80
C SER A 107 -2.75 1.89 2.72
N LEU A 108 -2.33 0.98 1.86
CA LEU A 108 -3.08 0.53 0.69
C LEU A 108 -3.55 -0.90 0.91
N MET A 109 -4.85 -1.15 0.77
CA MET A 109 -5.44 -2.48 0.84
C MET A 109 -5.57 -3.01 -0.59
N TYR A 110 -4.55 -3.74 -1.05
CA TYR A 110 -4.51 -4.26 -2.42
C TYR A 110 -5.42 -5.48 -2.58
N ALA A 111 -6.33 -5.41 -3.55
CA ALA A 111 -7.41 -6.37 -3.75
C ALA A 111 -7.31 -7.17 -5.07
N GLY A 112 -6.18 -7.11 -5.78
CA GLY A 112 -6.07 -7.72 -7.11
C GLY A 112 -6.90 -6.98 -8.15
N VAL A 113 -7.50 -7.69 -9.11
CA VAL A 113 -8.31 -7.11 -10.17
C VAL A 113 -9.68 -6.72 -9.63
N LYS A 114 -10.12 -5.50 -9.94
CA LYS A 114 -11.40 -4.96 -9.49
C LYS A 114 -12.56 -5.88 -9.92
N ASP A 115 -13.46 -6.14 -8.98
CA ASP A 115 -14.66 -6.97 -9.16
C ASP A 115 -14.38 -8.47 -9.47
N GLN A 116 -13.15 -8.95 -9.26
CA GLN A 116 -12.74 -10.35 -9.44
C GLN A 116 -12.21 -10.96 -8.14
N LEU A 117 -13.08 -11.65 -7.40
CA LEU A 117 -12.76 -12.20 -6.07
C LEU A 117 -11.67 -13.26 -6.10
N ASP A 118 -11.56 -14.04 -7.18
CA ASP A 118 -10.55 -15.07 -7.39
C ASP A 118 -9.12 -14.49 -7.52
N THR A 119 -9.01 -13.18 -7.78
CA THR A 119 -7.72 -12.49 -7.86
C THR A 119 -7.26 -11.89 -6.53
N LEU A 120 -8.10 -11.93 -5.48
CA LEU A 120 -7.73 -11.41 -4.15
C LEU A 120 -6.44 -12.08 -3.65
N PRO A 121 -5.46 -11.33 -3.12
CA PRO A 121 -4.14 -11.88 -2.75
C PRO A 121 -4.15 -13.12 -1.85
N GLY A 122 -5.07 -13.21 -0.90
CA GLY A 122 -5.24 -14.38 -0.03
C GLY A 122 -5.85 -15.60 -0.73
N ILE A 123 -6.66 -15.38 -1.77
CA ILE A 123 -7.34 -16.43 -2.56
C ILE A 123 -6.45 -16.91 -3.72
N SER A 124 -5.78 -15.98 -4.41
CA SER A 124 -4.88 -16.27 -5.54
C SER A 124 -3.49 -16.78 -5.12
N TYR A 125 -3.34 -17.11 -3.82
CA TYR A 125 -2.11 -17.56 -3.18
C TYR A 125 -0.93 -16.59 -3.40
N LEU A 126 -1.20 -15.29 -3.51
CA LEU A 126 -0.14 -14.27 -3.55
C LEU A 126 0.45 -14.05 -2.17
N SER A 127 -0.39 -14.03 -1.13
CA SER A 127 -0.01 -13.82 0.27
C SER A 127 -0.85 -14.69 1.21
N LEU A 128 -0.42 -14.79 2.47
CA LEU A 128 -1.25 -15.40 3.50
C LEU A 128 -2.47 -14.48 3.75
N PRO A 129 -3.66 -15.05 4.00
CA PRO A 129 -4.81 -14.28 4.45
C PRO A 129 -4.52 -13.52 5.75
N ASN A 130 -5.17 -12.38 5.92
CA ASN A 130 -5.10 -11.63 7.17
C ASN A 130 -5.84 -12.37 8.28
N THR A 131 -5.31 -12.26 9.49
CA THR A 131 -5.87 -12.90 10.68
C THR A 131 -6.21 -11.86 11.75
N ALA A 132 -7.17 -12.20 12.60
CA ALA A 132 -7.57 -11.38 13.75
C ALA A 132 -8.04 -9.96 13.40
N LEU A 133 -8.59 -9.76 12.19
CA LEU A 133 -9.33 -8.54 11.86
C LEU A 133 -10.58 -8.48 12.76
N ILE A 134 -10.85 -7.31 13.34
CA ILE A 134 -11.96 -7.09 14.28
C ILE A 134 -12.99 -6.17 13.62
N HIS A 135 -14.24 -6.29 14.03
CA HIS A 135 -15.37 -5.48 13.56
C HIS A 135 -15.59 -5.62 12.04
N ASP A 136 -15.89 -4.52 11.36
CA ASP A 136 -16.27 -4.50 9.95
C ASP A 136 -15.06 -4.60 8.99
N HIS A 137 -13.88 -4.94 9.50
CA HIS A 137 -12.66 -5.05 8.70
C HIS A 137 -12.49 -6.41 8.01
N HIS A 138 -13.39 -7.37 8.24
CA HIS A 138 -13.36 -8.69 7.58
C HIS A 138 -13.42 -8.63 6.05
N LYS A 139 -13.90 -7.52 5.47
CA LYS A 139 -13.79 -7.28 4.03
C LYS A 139 -12.35 -7.31 3.51
N PHE A 140 -11.36 -7.14 4.39
CA PHE A 140 -9.94 -7.17 4.07
C PHE A 140 -9.25 -8.50 4.39
N ASP A 141 -9.99 -9.57 4.73
CA ASP A 141 -9.40 -10.87 5.09
C ASP A 141 -8.46 -11.43 4.01
N ASN A 142 -8.74 -11.14 2.73
CA ASN A 142 -7.95 -11.63 1.60
C ASN A 142 -7.17 -10.53 0.85
N HIS A 143 -7.13 -9.30 1.37
CA HIS A 143 -6.35 -8.21 0.80
C HIS A 143 -4.89 -8.28 1.26
N LEU A 144 -3.98 -7.69 0.48
CA LEU A 144 -2.60 -7.50 0.89
C LEU A 144 -2.40 -6.08 1.43
N PRO A 145 -1.94 -5.89 2.68
CA PRO A 145 -1.55 -4.57 3.15
C PRO A 145 -0.24 -4.14 2.48
N ILE A 146 -0.26 -3.00 1.80
CA ILE A 146 0.92 -2.37 1.20
C ILE A 146 1.06 -0.97 1.80
N MET A 147 2.21 -0.65 2.37
CA MET A 147 2.48 0.67 2.94
C MET A 147 3.42 1.43 2.03
N MET A 148 3.06 2.67 1.69
CA MET A 148 3.99 3.63 1.13
C MET A 148 4.74 4.30 2.27
N ILE A 149 6.05 4.12 2.32
CA ILE A 149 6.94 4.72 3.31
C ILE A 149 7.69 5.87 2.66
N GLY A 150 7.78 6.98 3.37
CA GLY A 150 8.65 8.11 3.05
C GLY A 150 9.66 8.30 4.19
N CYS A 151 10.90 8.64 3.85
CA CYS A 151 11.91 9.00 4.83
C CYS A 151 12.74 10.18 4.32
N ARG A 152 12.97 11.17 5.18
CA ARG A 152 13.92 12.24 4.90
C ARG A 152 15.29 11.82 5.41
N CYS A 153 16.27 11.67 4.52
CA CYS A 153 17.63 11.29 4.89
C CYS A 153 18.65 12.14 4.12
N SER A 154 19.92 11.75 4.13
CA SER A 154 20.94 12.40 3.31
C SER A 154 21.33 11.55 2.11
N TRP A 155 21.90 12.18 1.08
CA TRP A 155 22.50 11.45 -0.04
C TRP A 155 23.62 10.50 0.39
N TYR A 156 24.27 10.76 1.53
CA TYR A 156 25.33 9.89 2.07
C TYR A 156 24.82 8.50 2.48
N CYS A 157 23.51 8.31 2.67
CA CYS A 157 22.91 7.00 2.94
C CYS A 157 23.15 5.98 1.79
N GLN A 158 23.51 6.44 0.59
CA GLN A 158 23.90 5.59 -0.53
C GLN A 158 25.33 5.02 -0.40
N LEU A 159 26.13 5.52 0.55
CA LEU A 159 27.49 5.04 0.75
C LEU A 159 27.50 3.64 1.37
N LYS A 160 28.35 2.76 0.81
CA LYS A 160 28.61 1.44 1.38
C LYS A 160 29.45 1.53 2.66
N ASP A 161 30.35 2.52 2.76
CA ASP A 161 31.15 2.77 3.95
C ASP A 161 30.33 3.50 5.02
N LYS A 162 29.91 2.75 6.05
CA LYS A 162 29.10 3.25 7.16
C LYS A 162 29.87 4.12 8.15
N LYS A 163 31.20 4.10 8.12
CA LYS A 163 32.00 5.03 8.91
C LYS A 163 32.03 6.39 8.20
N LEU A 164 32.36 6.39 6.91
CA LEU A 164 32.37 7.61 6.10
C LEU A 164 30.99 8.27 6.02
N GLU A 165 29.92 7.48 5.90
CA GLU A 165 28.54 7.98 5.96
C GLU A 165 28.31 8.81 7.22
N ARG A 166 28.64 8.26 8.39
CA ARG A 166 28.43 8.94 9.68
C ARG A 166 29.25 10.24 9.79
N GLU A 167 30.49 10.22 9.31
CA GLU A 167 31.35 11.42 9.28
C GLU A 167 30.76 12.52 8.39
N LEU A 168 30.30 12.18 7.18
CA LEU A 168 29.73 13.15 6.23
C LEU A 168 28.35 13.67 6.66
N VAL A 169 27.52 12.82 7.25
CA VAL A 169 26.24 13.23 7.86
C VAL A 169 26.50 14.23 8.99
N ALA A 170 27.45 13.96 9.88
CA ALA A 170 27.79 14.89 10.97
C ALA A 170 28.27 16.25 10.45
N LEU A 171 29.01 16.28 9.32
CA LEU A 171 29.53 17.50 8.72
C LEU A 171 28.48 18.29 7.93
N ASN A 172 27.59 17.62 7.18
CA ASN A 172 26.79 18.26 6.14
C ASN A 172 25.37 17.69 5.96
N ALA A 173 24.76 17.11 6.99
CA ALA A 173 23.39 16.58 6.92
C ALA A 173 22.35 17.59 6.39
N LYS A 174 22.50 18.87 6.73
CA LYS A 174 21.51 19.91 6.40
C LYS A 174 21.42 20.22 4.90
N ASN A 175 22.55 20.17 4.18
CA ASN A 175 22.60 20.56 2.76
C ASN A 175 22.50 19.36 1.80
N SER A 176 22.60 18.13 2.31
CA SER A 176 22.59 16.89 1.53
C SER A 176 21.24 16.15 1.59
N GLY A 177 20.19 16.85 2.02
CA GLY A 177 18.89 16.25 2.30
C GLY A 177 18.16 15.74 1.04
N ILE A 178 17.60 14.55 1.16
CA ILE A 178 16.74 13.90 0.19
C ILE A 178 15.52 13.28 0.88
N TYR A 179 14.49 13.04 0.08
CA TYR A 179 13.33 12.24 0.45
C TYR A 179 13.34 10.97 -0.36
N VAL A 180 13.17 9.84 0.32
CA VAL A 180 13.15 8.50 -0.28
C VAL A 180 11.78 7.91 -0.06
N PHE A 181 11.17 7.39 -1.12
CA PHE A 181 9.84 6.78 -1.10
C PHE A 181 9.89 5.37 -1.65
N TRP A 182 9.26 4.43 -0.97
CA TRP A 182 9.16 3.04 -1.41
C TRP A 182 7.89 2.38 -0.89
N LEU A 183 7.52 1.25 -1.49
CA LEU A 183 6.40 0.44 -1.03
C LEU A 183 6.91 -0.81 -0.31
N VAL A 184 6.23 -1.17 0.78
CA VAL A 184 6.53 -2.37 1.58
C VAL A 184 5.26 -3.18 1.82
N ALA A 185 5.40 -4.51 1.83
CA ALA A 185 4.30 -5.44 2.10
C ALA A 185 4.84 -6.72 2.76
N PRO A 186 3.97 -7.58 3.33
CA PRO A 186 4.30 -8.98 3.60
C PRO A 186 4.94 -9.65 2.39
N LYS A 187 5.90 -10.55 2.63
CA LYS A 187 6.49 -11.36 1.57
C LYS A 187 5.39 -12.09 0.79
N THR A 188 5.46 -12.02 -0.52
CA THR A 188 4.51 -12.64 -1.46
C THR A 188 5.14 -13.83 -2.20
N THR A 189 4.33 -14.71 -2.77
CA THR A 189 4.81 -15.82 -3.62
C THR A 189 5.35 -15.33 -4.96
N ARG A 190 4.86 -14.19 -5.43
CA ARG A 190 5.21 -13.56 -6.71
C ARG A 190 5.53 -12.10 -6.48
N LYS A 191 6.38 -11.51 -7.32
CA LYS A 191 6.75 -10.10 -7.20
C LYS A 191 5.55 -9.21 -7.49
N LEU A 192 5.39 -8.17 -6.68
CA LEU A 192 4.51 -7.06 -6.98
C LEU A 192 5.34 -5.87 -7.44
N TYR A 193 4.87 -5.22 -8.49
CA TYR A 193 5.48 -4.03 -9.04
C TYR A 193 4.59 -2.83 -8.76
N TYR A 194 5.22 -1.66 -8.74
CA TYR A 194 4.49 -0.42 -8.68
C TYR A 194 5.10 0.63 -9.60
N THR A 195 4.24 1.47 -10.15
CA THR A 195 4.61 2.77 -10.69
C THR A 195 4.32 3.82 -9.64
N LEU A 196 5.31 4.63 -9.28
CA LEU A 196 5.14 5.80 -8.43
C LEU A 196 5.50 7.04 -9.24
N THR A 197 4.53 7.95 -9.38
CA THR A 197 4.72 9.22 -10.09
C THR A 197 4.43 10.39 -9.16
N VAL A 198 5.41 11.26 -8.98
CA VAL A 198 5.29 12.52 -8.25
C VAL A 198 5.01 13.62 -9.25
N TYR A 199 3.98 14.43 -9.03
CA TYR A 199 3.62 15.55 -9.90
C TYR A 199 3.86 16.89 -9.23
N ASP A 200 4.20 17.89 -10.02
CA ASP A 200 4.08 19.26 -9.56
C ASP A 200 2.61 19.68 -9.38
N ARG A 201 2.40 20.79 -8.67
CA ARG A 201 1.07 21.35 -8.39
C ARG A 201 0.20 21.58 -9.64
N HIS A 202 0.82 21.81 -10.80
CA HIS A 202 0.13 22.12 -12.05
C HIS A 202 0.06 20.93 -13.01
N TYR A 203 0.63 19.78 -12.64
CA TYR A 203 0.79 18.59 -13.45
C TYR A 203 1.58 18.85 -14.75
N LEU A 204 2.57 19.76 -14.71
CA LEU A 204 3.42 20.07 -15.87
C LEU A 204 4.69 19.25 -15.87
N ASN A 205 5.30 19.09 -14.70
CA ASN A 205 6.48 18.27 -14.48
C ASN A 205 6.11 17.08 -13.60
N SER A 206 6.77 15.95 -13.86
CA SER A 206 6.63 14.76 -13.05
C SER A 206 7.94 13.99 -12.96
N ARG A 207 8.06 13.20 -11.90
CA ARG A 207 9.13 12.21 -11.73
C ARG A 207 8.50 10.86 -11.45
N SER A 208 8.82 9.87 -12.27
CA SER A 208 8.22 8.55 -12.21
C SER A 208 9.28 7.44 -12.11
N VAL A 209 8.95 6.38 -11.38
CA VAL A 209 9.75 5.14 -11.33
C VAL A 209 8.82 3.93 -11.40
N ILE A 210 9.35 2.82 -11.93
CA ILE A 210 8.76 1.49 -11.82
C ILE A 210 9.68 0.63 -10.96
N ARG A 211 9.17 0.05 -9.88
CA ARG A 211 9.96 -0.69 -8.88
C ARG A 211 9.20 -1.90 -8.33
N THR A 212 9.88 -2.73 -7.56
CA THR A 212 9.27 -3.87 -6.86
C THR A 212 8.91 -3.49 -5.42
N VAL A 213 7.78 -4.02 -4.93
CA VAL A 213 7.36 -3.87 -3.53
C VAL A 213 8.31 -4.68 -2.63
N ARG A 214 8.87 -4.03 -1.61
CA ARG A 214 9.83 -4.64 -0.69
C ARG A 214 9.12 -5.49 0.38
N ASP A 215 9.83 -6.49 0.91
CA ASP A 215 9.41 -7.24 2.09
C ASP A 215 9.55 -6.36 3.34
N TYR A 216 8.47 -6.19 4.11
CA TYR A 216 8.49 -5.36 5.33
C TYR A 216 9.40 -5.95 6.43
N THR A 217 9.70 -7.25 6.37
CA THR A 217 10.60 -7.91 7.33
C THR A 217 12.08 -7.58 7.09
N ASN A 218 12.42 -7.03 5.91
CA ASN A 218 13.76 -6.54 5.61
C ASN A 218 14.04 -5.20 6.31
N PHE A 219 15.29 -4.74 6.25
CA PHE A 219 15.67 -3.41 6.71
C PHE A 219 14.91 -2.33 5.95
N GLN A 220 14.31 -1.40 6.71
CA GLN A 220 13.54 -0.28 6.17
C GLN A 220 14.27 1.05 6.37
N ASN A 221 15.43 1.08 7.03
CA ASN A 221 16.22 2.31 7.12
C ASN A 221 16.93 2.54 5.77
N PRO A 222 16.77 3.73 5.14
CA PRO A 222 17.45 4.03 3.88
C PRO A 222 18.96 3.81 3.92
N SER A 223 19.63 4.07 5.04
CA SER A 223 21.06 3.78 5.19
C SER A 223 21.39 2.30 4.97
N ASP A 224 20.50 1.37 5.29
CA ASP A 224 20.79 -0.05 5.17
C ASP A 224 20.59 -0.57 3.73
N PHE A 225 19.62 -0.05 2.98
CA PHE A 225 19.24 -0.60 1.68
C PHE A 225 19.65 0.22 0.46
N LEU A 226 19.73 1.56 0.56
CA LEU A 226 20.07 2.43 -0.58
C LEU A 226 21.38 2.06 -1.28
N PRO A 227 22.44 1.54 -0.61
CA PRO A 227 23.68 1.20 -1.30
C PRO A 227 23.59 -0.03 -2.23
N ASN A 228 22.54 -0.84 -2.10
CA ASN A 228 22.48 -2.17 -2.72
C ASN A 228 21.19 -2.44 -3.50
N GLU A 229 20.17 -1.61 -3.34
CA GLU A 229 18.85 -1.81 -3.93
C GLU A 229 18.48 -0.59 -4.78
N ASP A 230 17.46 -0.74 -5.63
CA ASP A 230 16.92 0.35 -6.44
C ASP A 230 15.41 0.53 -6.26
N ASP A 231 14.75 -0.29 -5.42
CA ASP A 231 13.31 -0.32 -5.13
C ASP A 231 12.78 0.92 -4.35
N TYR A 232 13.06 2.11 -4.88
CA TYR A 232 12.65 3.39 -4.30
C TYR A 232 12.64 4.52 -5.36
N LEU A 233 11.95 5.61 -5.03
CA LEU A 233 12.03 6.91 -5.67
C LEU A 233 12.76 7.89 -4.75
N VAL A 234 13.67 8.70 -5.29
CA VAL A 234 14.35 9.75 -4.53
C VAL A 234 13.96 11.12 -5.05
N LEU A 235 13.67 12.07 -4.17
CA LEU A 235 13.56 13.49 -4.47
C LEU A 235 14.64 14.27 -3.71
N ARG A 236 15.33 15.18 -4.38
CA ARG A 236 16.19 16.17 -3.70
C ARG A 236 15.34 17.23 -3.02
N ASN A 237 15.86 17.88 -1.99
CA ASN A 237 15.20 19.03 -1.37
C ASN A 237 14.77 20.09 -2.41
N SER A 238 15.62 20.39 -3.40
CA SER A 238 15.31 21.34 -4.47
C SER A 238 14.11 20.91 -5.33
N GLU A 239 13.97 19.61 -5.59
CA GLU A 239 12.83 19.08 -6.36
C GLU A 239 11.55 19.14 -5.53
N VAL A 240 11.62 18.85 -4.23
CA VAL A 240 10.49 19.03 -3.32
C VAL A 240 10.05 20.50 -3.28
N ASP A 241 11.00 21.43 -3.19
CA ASP A 241 10.72 22.86 -3.24
C ASP A 241 10.10 23.27 -4.58
N GLU A 242 10.57 22.73 -5.71
CA GLU A 242 9.99 22.97 -7.04
C GLU A 242 8.57 22.43 -7.16
N PHE A 243 8.32 21.21 -6.69
CA PHE A 243 7.00 20.58 -6.69
C PHE A 243 5.98 21.32 -5.81
N LEU A 244 6.44 21.94 -4.71
CA LEU A 244 5.63 22.80 -3.85
C LEU A 244 5.43 24.22 -4.42
N ASN A 245 6.48 24.85 -4.95
CA ASN A 245 6.60 26.31 -5.13
C ASN A 245 6.68 26.78 -6.58
N ILE A 246 5.94 26.20 -7.54
CA ILE A 246 5.83 26.84 -8.85
C ILE A 246 5.22 28.24 -8.65
N LYS A 247 6.10 29.24 -8.82
CA LYS A 247 6.00 30.63 -8.35
C LYS A 247 4.67 31.27 -8.74
N THR A 248 3.67 31.24 -7.85
CA THR A 248 2.51 32.10 -7.98
C THR A 248 2.94 33.54 -7.69
N LYS A 249 3.12 34.35 -8.73
CA LYS A 249 3.32 35.82 -8.64
C LYS A 249 2.12 36.58 -8.02
N LYS A 250 1.15 35.90 -7.39
CA LYS A 250 -0.05 36.53 -6.83
C LYS A 250 -0.14 36.28 -5.33
N LYS A 251 -0.06 37.38 -4.58
CA LYS A 251 -0.36 37.49 -3.14
C LYS A 251 -1.82 37.05 -2.89
N SER A 252 -2.08 35.76 -2.75
CA SER A 252 -3.35 35.27 -2.20
C SER A 252 -3.21 35.17 -0.68
N LYS A 253 -4.21 35.69 0.04
CA LYS A 253 -4.30 35.64 1.50
C LYS A 253 -4.68 34.20 1.90
N LYS A 254 -3.70 33.46 2.42
CA LYS A 254 -3.69 32.03 2.80
C LYS A 254 -3.50 31.05 1.63
N PRO A 255 -2.32 30.42 1.49
CA PRO A 255 -2.21 29.23 0.65
C PRO A 255 -2.97 28.09 1.35
N PRO A 256 -3.84 27.35 0.66
CA PRO A 256 -4.29 26.07 1.19
C PRO A 256 -3.05 25.17 1.30
N ASN A 257 -2.78 24.63 2.48
CA ASN A 257 -1.81 23.55 2.69
C ASN A 257 -2.19 22.41 1.75
N ARG A 258 -1.56 22.33 0.59
CA ARG A 258 -1.72 21.23 -0.36
C ARG A 258 -0.33 20.65 -0.53
N GLY A 259 -0.12 19.44 -0.03
CA GLY A 259 1.12 18.69 -0.24
C GLY A 259 1.33 18.37 -1.73
N ILE A 260 2.39 17.62 -2.01
CA ILE A 260 2.77 17.17 -3.34
C ILE A 260 1.91 15.96 -3.73
N PRO A 261 1.13 16.03 -4.82
CA PRO A 261 0.34 14.89 -5.28
C PRO A 261 1.25 13.79 -5.85
N MET A 262 0.95 12.55 -5.47
CA MET A 262 1.65 11.35 -5.95
C MET A 262 0.63 10.32 -6.41
N GLU A 263 0.88 9.72 -7.57
CA GLU A 263 0.09 8.61 -8.11
C GLU A 263 0.85 7.30 -7.92
N ILE A 264 0.13 6.28 -7.46
CA ILE A 264 0.62 4.94 -7.23
C ILE A 264 -0.23 3.99 -8.05
N ILE A 265 0.40 3.10 -8.82
CA ILE A 265 -0.27 2.03 -9.57
C ILE A 265 0.43 0.74 -9.22
N VAL A 266 -0.29 -0.25 -8.66
CA VAL A 266 0.26 -1.55 -8.25
C VAL A 266 -0.19 -2.64 -9.23
N TYR A 267 0.68 -3.59 -9.56
CA TYR A 267 0.39 -4.68 -10.49
C TYR A 267 1.34 -5.88 -10.33
N GLU A 268 0.89 -7.08 -10.66
CA GLU A 268 1.72 -8.30 -10.66
C GLU A 268 2.56 -8.41 -11.94
N ASN A 269 2.06 -7.90 -13.08
CA ASN A 269 2.75 -8.02 -14.36
C ASN A 269 2.87 -6.68 -15.11
N PRO A 270 4.10 -6.16 -15.34
CA PRO A 270 4.31 -4.90 -16.07
C PRO A 270 3.93 -4.95 -17.56
N SER A 271 3.76 -6.14 -18.14
CA SER A 271 3.67 -6.34 -19.60
C SER A 271 2.25 -6.52 -20.15
N THR A 272 1.24 -6.69 -19.28
CA THR A 272 -0.08 -7.19 -19.69
C THR A 272 -1.11 -6.11 -20.04
N THR A 273 -0.88 -4.85 -19.71
CA THR A 273 -1.90 -3.81 -19.94
C THR A 273 -1.28 -2.42 -20.09
N PRO A 274 -1.73 -1.57 -21.04
CA PRO A 274 -1.37 -0.16 -21.05
C PRO A 274 -1.76 0.47 -19.71
N ILE A 275 -0.78 1.03 -19.01
CA ILE A 275 -1.02 1.70 -17.73
C ILE A 275 -1.88 2.93 -18.00
N LYS A 276 -3.11 2.92 -17.48
CA LYS A 276 -4.02 4.07 -17.56
C LYS A 276 -3.76 4.99 -16.38
N HIS A 277 -3.06 6.09 -16.64
CA HIS A 277 -2.86 7.15 -15.67
C HIS A 277 -4.15 7.92 -15.38
N SER A 278 -4.23 8.52 -14.19
CA SER A 278 -5.32 9.43 -13.85
C SER A 278 -5.30 10.65 -14.76
N SER A 279 -6.48 11.12 -15.14
CA SER A 279 -6.64 12.40 -15.81
C SER A 279 -6.23 13.56 -14.89
N GLN A 280 -5.83 14.70 -15.47
CA GLN A 280 -5.50 15.91 -14.70
C GLN A 280 -6.66 16.36 -13.80
N LYS A 281 -7.91 16.09 -14.22
CA LYS A 281 -9.10 16.36 -13.41
C LYS A 281 -9.15 15.45 -12.18
N GLU A 282 -8.99 14.13 -12.36
CA GLU A 282 -8.97 13.16 -11.25
C GLU A 282 -7.82 13.45 -10.27
N LEU A 283 -6.64 13.83 -10.76
CA LEU A 283 -5.52 14.22 -9.92
C LEU A 283 -5.83 15.49 -9.11
N LYS A 284 -6.44 16.51 -9.73
CA LYS A 284 -6.89 17.74 -9.04
C LYS A 284 -7.97 17.43 -8.00
N ASP A 285 -8.99 16.67 -8.37
CA ASP A 285 -10.09 16.29 -7.49
C ASP A 285 -9.56 15.52 -6.27
N ALA A 286 -8.63 14.58 -6.46
CA ALA A 286 -7.98 13.86 -5.39
C ALA A 286 -7.14 14.78 -4.48
N ALA A 287 -6.31 15.66 -5.06
CA ALA A 287 -5.50 16.63 -4.30
C ALA A 287 -6.37 17.63 -3.50
N GLU A 288 -7.60 17.90 -3.94
CA GLU A 288 -8.56 18.74 -3.21
C GLU A 288 -9.31 17.97 -2.12
N GLN A 289 -9.58 16.69 -2.34
CA GLN A 289 -10.19 15.80 -1.34
C GLN A 289 -9.26 15.49 -0.17
N VAL A 290 -7.92 15.51 -0.35
CA VAL A 290 -6.98 15.32 0.77
C VAL A 290 -7.07 16.42 1.85
N GLY A 291 -7.75 17.54 1.57
CA GLY A 291 -8.11 18.53 2.60
C GLY A 291 -9.42 18.27 3.36
N VAL A 292 -10.24 17.29 2.96
CA VAL A 292 -11.63 17.11 3.42
C VAL A 292 -12.01 15.66 3.73
N GLN A 293 -11.24 14.65 3.32
CA GLN A 293 -11.68 13.25 3.42
C GLN A 293 -11.34 12.61 4.77
N TYR A 294 -12.26 12.82 5.71
CA TYR A 294 -12.69 11.74 6.61
C TYR A 294 -13.05 10.53 5.75
N ILE A 295 -12.65 9.34 6.21
CA ILE A 295 -13.20 8.07 5.75
C ILE A 295 -14.72 8.22 5.73
N LYS A 296 -15.32 8.39 4.55
CA LYS A 296 -16.73 8.06 4.40
C LYS A 296 -16.74 6.55 4.43
N ASP A 297 -17.04 6.00 5.61
CA ASP A 297 -17.64 4.69 5.69
C ASP A 297 -18.86 4.72 4.79
N THR A 298 -18.72 4.30 3.53
CA THR A 298 -19.85 3.84 2.74
C THR A 298 -20.27 2.50 3.32
N CYS A 299 -20.77 2.53 4.56
CA CYS A 299 -21.68 1.52 5.06
C CYS A 299 -22.96 1.64 4.22
N CYS A 300 -23.38 0.50 3.71
CA CYS A 300 -24.56 0.34 2.90
C CYS A 300 -25.80 0.90 3.61
N ASP A 301 -26.37 1.97 3.06
CA ASP A 301 -27.78 2.28 3.24
C ASP A 301 -28.59 1.20 2.53
N HIS A 302 -28.92 0.11 3.22
CA HIS A 302 -30.15 -0.65 2.98
C HIS A 302 -30.46 -1.61 4.14
N ALA A 303 -31.72 -1.53 4.59
CA ALA A 303 -32.44 -2.41 5.54
C ALA A 303 -32.07 -2.23 7.03
N LYS A 304 -33.00 -1.97 7.96
CA LYS A 304 -34.44 -2.24 7.97
C LYS A 304 -35.13 -1.48 9.11
N GLN A 305 -36.37 -1.10 8.81
CA GLN A 305 -37.46 -0.94 9.77
C GLN A 305 -37.51 -2.08 10.81
N THR A 306 -38.08 -1.70 11.96
CA THR A 306 -38.77 -2.52 12.99
C THR A 306 -37.96 -3.54 13.80
N GLY A 307 -37.89 -3.28 15.11
CA GLY A 307 -37.52 -4.30 16.10
C GLY A 307 -37.10 -3.73 17.45
N LYS A 308 -38.06 -3.22 18.23
CA LYS A 308 -37.85 -2.92 19.66
C LYS A 308 -37.41 -4.20 20.38
N SER A 309 -36.22 -4.21 20.96
CA SER A 309 -35.92 -5.07 22.11
C SER A 309 -35.03 -4.32 23.09
N SER A 310 -35.66 -4.00 24.22
CA SER A 310 -35.05 -3.38 25.39
C SER A 310 -34.26 -4.45 26.15
N LEU A 311 -32.95 -4.25 26.33
CA LEU A 311 -32.19 -4.92 27.38
C LEU A 311 -31.47 -3.86 28.21
N LYS A 312 -32.11 -3.50 29.32
CA LYS A 312 -31.51 -2.75 30.44
C LYS A 312 -30.37 -3.59 31.02
N ARG A 313 -29.17 -3.03 31.13
CA ARG A 313 -28.14 -3.50 32.06
C ARG A 313 -27.95 -2.44 33.13
N ASN A 314 -28.29 -2.80 34.36
CA ASN A 314 -27.96 -2.02 35.56
C ASN A 314 -26.46 -2.20 35.90
N PRO A 315 -25.82 -1.17 36.48
CA PRO A 315 -24.42 -1.25 36.91
C PRO A 315 -24.31 -1.96 38.27
N CYS A 316 -23.40 -2.93 38.38
CA CYS A 316 -22.99 -3.47 39.67
C CYS A 316 -21.99 -2.49 40.33
N ARG A 317 -22.45 -1.79 41.36
CA ARG A 317 -21.61 -1.23 42.43
C ARG A 317 -21.77 -2.12 43.66
N THR A 318 -20.66 -2.52 44.26
CA THR A 318 -20.53 -2.64 45.72
C THR A 318 -19.07 -2.51 46.13
N SER A 319 -18.86 -1.49 46.96
CA SER A 319 -17.78 -1.19 47.90
C SER A 319 -17.14 -2.41 48.58
N ALA A 320 -15.81 -2.52 48.61
CA ALA A 320 -14.89 -1.96 49.61
C ALA A 320 -14.97 -2.61 51.01
N LYS A 321 -13.85 -3.20 51.44
CA LYS A 321 -13.38 -3.16 52.84
C LYS A 321 -11.85 -3.20 52.89
N THR A 322 -11.36 -2.24 53.66
CA THR A 322 -10.02 -1.90 54.11
C THR A 322 -9.42 -2.94 55.05
N ASN A 323 -8.08 -3.03 55.08
CA ASN A 323 -7.20 -3.13 56.26
C ASN A 323 -5.75 -3.18 55.75
N SER A 324 -4.98 -2.09 55.83
CA SER A 324 -4.17 -1.63 56.99
C SER A 324 -2.86 -2.40 57.18
N ASN A 325 -1.77 -1.73 56.80
CA ASN A 325 -0.44 -1.66 57.42
C ASN A 325 0.25 -2.95 57.92
N LEU A 326 1.47 -3.17 57.41
CA LEU A 326 2.67 -3.20 58.25
C LEU A 326 3.93 -3.02 57.38
N SER A 327 4.70 -2.00 57.73
CA SER A 327 6.06 -1.73 57.27
C SER A 327 7.08 -2.46 58.15
N ALA A 328 8.02 -3.15 57.50
CA ALA A 328 9.44 -3.25 57.86
C ALA A 328 10.17 -3.86 56.66
#